data_AF-A0A355CBP5-F1
#
_entry.id   AF-A0A355CBP5-F1
#
_cell.length_a   1.000
_cell.length_b   1.000
_cell.length_c   1.000
_cell.angle_alpha   90.00
_cell.angle_beta   90.00
_cell.angle_gamma   90.00
#
_symmetry.space_group_name_H-M   'P 1'
#
loop_
_entity.id
_entity.type
_entity.pdbx_description
1 polymer ?
#
loop_
_entity_poly.entity_id
_entity_poly.type
_entity_poly.pdbx_seq_one_letter_code
_entity_poly.pdbx_strand_id
1 'polypeptide(L)' 'MNIDSNIEKLRVSVPAGVKIVAVSKFHPNEEILEAYNGSQRSFGESRVQELVEKQPGLPRDIEWHFIG' A
#
# COMPACT_ATOMS: atom_id res chain seq x y z
N MET A 1 7.45 9.80 -13.04
CA MET A 1 7.70 8.52 -12.34
C MET A 1 6.40 8.12 -11.71
N ASN A 2 5.88 6.94 -12.04
CA ASN A 2 4.57 6.43 -11.59
C ASN A 2 4.82 5.41 -10.47
N ILE A 3 3.94 5.36 -9.46
CA ILE A 3 4.05 4.48 -8.29
C ILE A 3 4.04 3.01 -8.72
N ASP A 4 3.22 2.65 -9.72
CA ASP A 4 3.12 1.31 -10.29
C ASP A 4 4.48 0.80 -10.81
N SER A 5 5.15 1.61 -11.64
CA SER A 5 6.46 1.25 -12.19
C SER A 5 7.53 1.05 -11.12
N ASN A 6 7.42 1.73 -9.97
CA ASN A 6 8.33 1.53 -8.85
C ASN A 6 8.04 0.23 -8.10
N ILE A 7 6.77 -0.13 -7.94
CA ILE A 7 6.34 -1.39 -7.32
C ILE A 7 6.79 -2.59 -8.16
N GLU A 8 6.62 -2.51 -9.49
CA GLU A 8 7.07 -3.56 -10.40
C GLU A 8 8.58 -3.80 -10.28
N LYS A 9 9.38 -2.74 -10.36
CA LYS A 9 10.84 -2.81 -10.19
C LYS A 9 11.23 -3.40 -8.83
N LEU A 10 10.55 -2.97 -7.76
CA LEU A 10 10.81 -3.47 -6.41
C LEU A 10 10.49 -4.97 -6.31
N ARG A 11 9.33 -5.42 -6.82
CA ARG A 11 8.96 -6.84 -6.80
C ARG A 11 9.96 -7.73 -7.51
N VAL A 12 10.51 -7.28 -8.64
CA VAL A 12 11.52 -8.05 -9.38
C VAL A 12 12.85 -8.13 -8.61
N SER A 13 13.20 -7.10 -7.84
CA SER A 13 14.43 -7.07 -7.03
C SER A 13 14.36 -7.86 -5.73
N VAL A 14 13.15 -8.18 -5.25
CA VAL A 14 12.93 -8.81 -3.94
C VAL A 14 12.78 -10.33 -4.11
N PRO A 15 13.42 -11.16 -3.27
CA PRO A 15 13.29 -12.61 -3.35
C PRO A 15 11.86 -13.11 -3.18
N ALA A 16 11.55 -14.24 -3.82
CA ALA A 16 10.28 -14.94 -3.63
C ALA A 16 10.07 -15.30 -2.14
N GLY A 17 8.84 -15.12 -1.65
CA GLY A 17 8.47 -15.38 -0.26
C GLY A 17 8.62 -14.19 0.68
N VAL A 18 9.22 -13.08 0.24
CA VAL A 18 9.24 -11.82 1.01
C VAL A 18 7.95 -11.06 0.77
N LYS A 19 7.28 -10.65 1.85
CA LYS A 19 6.08 -9.79 1.79
C LYS A 19 6.50 -8.33 1.77
N ILE A 20 6.07 -7.59 0.74
CA ILE A 20 6.28 -6.15 0.63
C ILE A 20 5.08 -5.45 1.25
N VAL A 21 5.31 -4.60 2.25
CA VAL A 21 4.29 -3.76 2.88
C VAL A 21 4.59 -2.31 2.54
N ALA A 22 3.72 -1.67 1.76
CA ALA A 22 3.88 -0.28 1.37
C ALA A 22 3.39 0.64 2.49
N VAL A 23 4.26 1.51 3.00
CA VAL A 23 3.89 2.45 4.07
C VAL A 23 3.07 3.59 3.49
N SER A 24 1.81 3.75 3.90
CA SER A 24 0.84 4.70 3.33
C SER A 24 0.51 5.89 4.24
N LYS A 25 1.15 6.00 5.41
CA LYS A 25 0.99 7.16 6.29
C LYS A 25 1.35 8.45 5.54
N PHE A 26 0.57 9.51 5.74
CA PHE A 26 0.70 10.78 5.03
C PHE A 26 0.47 10.75 3.50
N HIS A 27 0.10 9.60 2.92
CA HIS A 27 -0.28 9.50 1.52
C HIS A 27 -1.81 9.51 1.37
N PRO A 28 -2.35 10.21 0.35
CA PRO A 28 -3.79 10.29 0.09
C PRO A 28 -4.31 9.01 -0.59
N ASN A 29 -5.63 8.84 -0.65
CA ASN A 29 -6.25 7.64 -1.22
C ASN A 29 -5.88 7.42 -2.69
N GLU A 30 -5.66 8.48 -3.46
CA GLU A 30 -5.30 8.40 -4.87
C GLU A 30 -3.95 7.69 -5.08
N GLU A 31 -2.95 7.98 -4.24
CA GLU A 31 -1.63 7.33 -4.29
C GLU A 31 -1.73 5.86 -3.84
N ILE A 32 -2.57 5.57 -2.84
CA ILE A 32 -2.84 4.20 -2.39
C ILE A 32 -3.54 3.40 -3.50
N LEU A 33 -4.48 4.01 -4.23
CA LEU A 33 -5.15 3.41 -5.38
C LEU A 33 -4.19 3.18 -6.55
N GLU A 34 -3.28 4.12 -6.83
CA GLU A 34 -2.24 3.94 -7.84
C GLU A 34 -1.34 2.75 -7.50
N ALA A 35 -0.89 2.66 -6.24
CA ALA A 35 -0.14 1.50 -5.75
C ALA A 35 -0.94 0.19 -5.84
N TYR A 36 -2.22 0.24 -5.46
CA TYR A 36 -3.12 -0.90 -5.52
C TYR A 36 -3.29 -1.41 -6.96
N ASN A 37 -3.44 -0.50 -7.92
CA ASN A 37 -3.51 -0.84 -9.34
C ASN A 37 -2.20 -1.48 -9.82
N GLY A 38 -1.06 -1.07 -9.25
CA GLY A 38 0.25 -1.69 -9.44
C GLY A 38 0.47 -3.01 -8.70
N SER A 39 -0.59 -3.78 -8.45
CA SER A 39 -0.55 -5.08 -7.78
C SER A 39 -0.05 -5.07 -6.32
N GLN A 40 0.05 -3.90 -5.68
CA GLN A 40 0.28 -3.81 -4.23
C GLN A 40 -1.03 -4.13 -3.49
N ARG A 41 -0.94 -4.94 -2.43
CA ARG A 41 -2.11 -5.29 -1.62
C ARG A 41 -1.93 -5.04 -0.13
N SER A 42 -0.69 -5.11 0.35
CA SER A 42 -0.39 -4.92 1.76
C SER A 42 0.08 -3.50 2.03
N PHE A 43 -0.62 -2.78 2.91
CA PHE A 43 -0.34 -1.38 3.24
C PHE A 43 -0.14 -1.20 4.74
N GLY A 44 0.80 -0.34 5.11
CA GLY A 44 1.20 -0.07 6.49
C GLY A 44 0.74 1.31 6.94
N GLU A 45 -0.07 1.35 8.01
CA GLU A 45 -0.53 2.60 8.65
C GLU A 45 -0.03 2.72 10.09
N SER A 46 0.32 3.94 10.46
CA SER A 46 0.78 4.31 11.82
C SER A 46 -0.33 4.86 12.72
N ARG A 47 -1.46 5.26 12.15
CA ARG A 47 -2.55 5.88 12.91
C ARG A 47 -3.87 5.23 12.56
N VAL A 48 -4.58 4.76 13.59
CA VAL A 48 -5.88 4.10 13.42
C VAL A 48 -6.92 5.08 12.88
N GLN A 49 -6.87 6.36 13.27
CA GLN A 49 -7.79 7.38 12.75
C GLN A 49 -7.66 7.54 11.23
N GLU A 50 -6.43 7.68 10.73
CA GLU A 50 -6.18 7.77 9.29
C GLU A 50 -6.67 6.52 8.56
N LEU A 51 -6.41 5.32 9.11
CA LEU A 51 -6.89 4.07 8.53
C LEU A 51 -8.43 4.03 8.45
N VAL A 52 -9.13 4.39 9.51
CA VAL A 52 -10.61 4.39 9.57
C VAL A 52 -11.20 5.38 8.58
N GLU A 53 -10.54 6.50 8.32
CA GLU A 53 -10.96 7.49 7.32
C GLU A 53 -10.69 7.03 5.89
N LYS A 54 -9.56 6.34 5.64
CA LYS A 54 -9.15 5.88 4.30
C LYS A 54 -9.88 4.62 3.85
N GLN A 55 -10.02 3.63 4.74
CA GLN A 55 -10.54 2.29 4.43
C GLN A 55 -11.87 2.29 3.67
N PRO A 56 -12.88 3.14 3.97
CA PRO A 56 -14.15 3.16 3.25
C PRO A 56 -14.02 3.57 1.78
N GLY A 57 -13.01 4.39 1.44
CA GLY A 57 -12.76 4.88 0.08
C GLY A 57 -11.86 3.97 -0.76
N LEU A 58 -11.42 2.83 -0.20
CA LEU A 58 -10.43 1.95 -0.80
C LEU A 58 -10.97 0.52 -0.97
N PRO A 59 -10.35 -0.28 -1.88
CA PRO A 59 -10.71 -1.69 -2.06
C PRO A 59 -10.65 -2.49 -0.76
N ARG A 60 -11.63 -3.38 -0.57
CA ARG A 60 -11.79 -4.18 0.66
C ARG A 60 -10.79 -5.34 0.79
N ASP A 61 -10.11 -5.72 -0.28
CA ASP A 61 -9.08 -6.75 -0.33
C ASP A 61 -7.68 -6.22 0.05
N ILE A 62 -7.57 -4.93 0.41
CA ILE A 62 -6.35 -4.39 1.00
C ILE A 62 -6.08 -5.07 2.35
N GLU A 63 -4.86 -5.53 2.49
CA GLU A 63 -4.33 -6.04 3.75
C GLU A 63 -3.69 -4.89 4.53
N TRP A 64 -4.41 -4.41 5.54
CA TRP A 64 -3.91 -3.37 6.42
C TRP A 64 -3.01 -3.94 7.51
N HIS A 65 -1.81 -3.39 7.62
CA HIS A 65 -0.84 -3.68 8.65
C HIS A 65 -0.70 -2.43 9.54
N PHE A 66 -1.02 -2.58 10.82
CA PHE A 66 -0.70 -1.52 11.77
C PHE A 66 0.80 -1.60 12.12
N ILE A 67 1.54 -0.53 11.85
CA ILE A 67 3.00 -0.48 12.00
C ILE A 67 3.49 0.51 13.06
N GLY A 68 2.56 1.09 13.85
CA GLY A 68 2.88 1.88 15.05
C GLY A 68 2.44 3.32 14.99
#